data_AF-A0A2Z3INR0-F1
#
_entry.id   AF-A0A2Z3INR0-F1
#
_cell.length_a   1.000
_cell.length_b   1.000
_cell.length_c   1.000
_cell.angle_alpha   90.00
_cell.angle_beta   90.00
_cell.angle_gamma   90.00
#
_symmetry.space_group_name_H-M   'P 1'
#
loop_
_entity.id
_entity.type
_entity.pdbx_description
1 polymer ?
#
loop_
_entity_poly.entity_id
_entity_poly.type
_entity_poly.pdbx_seq_one_letter_code
_entity_poly.pdbx_strand_id
1 'polypeptide(L)'
;MAKGPLAPANPQTAASARETASRTLKNPGALQRTWTAAWGCAFDEVPGAVCPAWTKTEMGMVKSALAARWTQDAASLHGFLEWIVTDWSNIVGTHFAWMKRDPAPSLPSIRFVMTFKDRFFQAWNRRTVDKAIDGLSGEERRRRELMMRQGKTLEEANLLIAEERAQVRLRDEIEAGKKRAASMLQEARLTKDSTERMLRQPHARRNVVPLMPSPVTPAWELTEQEYTDTAALLGDLMKTMETNNQAQFQGA
;
A
#
# COMPACT_ATOMS: atom_id res chain seq x y z
N MET A 1 34.84 -17.46 16.86
CA MET A 1 33.60 -16.73 16.52
C MET A 1 33.94 -15.25 16.35
N ALA A 2 34.12 -14.78 15.12
CA ALA A 2 34.46 -13.38 14.83
C ALA A 2 33.19 -12.65 14.35
N LYS A 3 32.72 -11.67 15.13
CA LYS A 3 31.70 -10.71 14.68
C LYS A 3 32.36 -9.77 13.67
N GLY A 4 32.05 -9.94 12.39
CA GLY A 4 32.44 -8.98 11.35
C GLY A 4 31.77 -7.61 11.58
N PRO A 5 32.40 -6.50 11.20
CA PRO A 5 31.85 -5.17 11.40
C PRO A 5 30.63 -4.98 10.49
N LEU A 6 29.51 -4.53 11.07
CA LEU A 6 28.36 -4.05 10.30
C LEU A 6 28.81 -2.88 9.42
N ALA A 7 28.64 -3.03 8.11
CA ALA A 7 28.84 -1.95 7.16
C ALA A 7 27.97 -0.73 7.53
N PRO A 8 28.49 0.50 7.44
CA PRO A 8 27.71 1.70 7.73
C PRO A 8 26.56 1.81 6.71
N ALA A 9 25.33 1.90 7.23
CA ALA A 9 24.14 2.13 6.41
C ALA A 9 24.33 3.39 5.56
N ASN A 10 24.16 3.23 4.25
CA ASN A 10 24.35 4.27 3.26
C ASN A 10 23.44 5.47 3.60
N PRO A 11 23.98 6.69 3.82
CA PRO A 11 23.20 7.82 4.34
C PRO A 11 22.04 8.24 3.42
N GLN A 12 22.15 7.97 2.11
CA GLN A 12 21.07 8.19 1.13
C GLN A 12 19.90 7.23 1.33
N THR A 13 20.14 5.95 1.64
CA THR A 13 19.07 4.96 1.88
C THR A 13 18.33 5.27 3.18
N ALA A 14 19.03 5.75 4.22
CA ALA A 14 18.42 6.19 5.46
C ALA A 14 17.64 7.51 5.31
N ALA A 15 18.10 8.43 4.45
CA ALA A 15 17.40 9.67 4.11
C ALA A 15 16.11 9.38 3.34
N SER A 16 16.16 8.57 2.28
CA SER A 16 14.98 8.18 1.50
C SER A 16 13.99 7.34 2.30
N ALA A 17 14.46 6.48 3.21
CA ALA A 17 13.61 5.72 4.14
C ALA A 17 12.95 6.62 5.20
N ARG A 18 13.67 7.65 5.70
CA ARG A 18 13.08 8.66 6.60
C ARG A 18 12.09 9.55 5.87
N GLU A 19 12.34 9.85 4.60
CA GLU A 19 11.47 10.66 3.77
C GLU A 19 10.16 9.92 3.44
N THR A 20 10.23 8.64 3.09
CA THR A 20 9.05 7.76 2.96
C THR A 20 8.34 7.53 4.30
N ALA A 21 9.08 7.30 5.40
CA ALA A 21 8.49 7.17 6.74
C ALA A 21 7.86 8.47 7.26
N SER A 22 8.31 9.63 6.78
CA SER A 22 7.70 10.91 7.16
C SER A 22 6.38 11.20 6.43
N ARG A 23 6.14 10.55 5.28
CA ARG A 23 4.90 10.66 4.49
C ARG A 23 3.75 9.78 5.02
N THR A 24 3.99 9.00 6.07
CA THR A 24 2.96 8.18 6.73
C THR A 24 2.27 8.91 7.89
N LEU A 25 2.79 10.09 8.30
CA LEU A 25 2.31 10.83 9.46
C LEU A 25 1.64 12.14 9.05
N LYS A 26 0.38 12.35 9.47
CA LYS A 26 -0.38 13.61 9.27
C LYS A 26 0.08 14.77 10.17
N ASN A 27 1.30 14.70 10.73
CA ASN A 27 1.82 15.69 11.67
C ASN A 27 2.17 17.00 10.94
N PRO A 28 1.87 18.18 11.52
CA PRO A 28 2.09 19.46 10.85
C PRO A 28 3.55 19.68 10.44
N GLY A 29 4.52 19.23 11.24
CA GLY A 29 5.95 19.30 10.87
C GLY A 29 6.34 18.38 9.70
N ALA A 30 5.66 17.25 9.53
CA ALA A 30 5.89 16.37 8.37
C ALA A 30 5.26 16.97 7.09
N LEU A 31 4.08 17.57 7.23
CA LEU A 31 3.39 18.29 6.15
C LEU A 31 4.21 19.51 5.69
N GLN A 32 4.77 20.28 6.61
CA GLN A 32 5.64 21.41 6.28
C GLN A 32 6.89 20.96 5.51
N ARG A 33 7.54 19.86 5.94
CA ARG A 33 8.68 19.32 5.18
C ARG A 33 8.30 18.94 3.75
N THR A 34 7.11 18.36 3.56
CA THR A 34 6.60 18.01 2.23
C THR A 34 6.35 19.24 1.38
N TRP A 35 5.78 20.28 1.97
CA TRP A 35 5.59 21.57 1.33
C TRP A 35 6.93 22.19 0.89
N THR A 36 7.92 22.22 1.78
CA THR A 36 9.25 22.75 1.46
C THR A 36 9.97 21.92 0.40
N ALA A 37 9.87 20.59 0.45
CA ALA A 37 10.45 19.72 -0.56
C ALA A 37 9.79 19.95 -1.95
N ALA A 38 8.46 20.02 -2.00
CA ALA A 38 7.74 20.32 -3.23
C ALA A 38 8.09 21.71 -3.77
N TRP A 39 8.34 22.69 -2.89
CA TRP A 39 8.77 24.02 -3.27
C TRP A 39 10.14 24.00 -3.92
N GLY A 40 11.11 23.29 -3.31
CA GLY A 40 12.43 23.11 -3.89
C GLY A 40 12.34 22.51 -5.29
N CYS A 41 11.52 21.46 -5.48
CA CYS A 41 11.36 20.86 -6.81
C CYS A 41 10.70 21.79 -7.85
N ALA A 42 9.78 22.66 -7.45
CA ALA A 42 8.99 23.47 -8.39
C ALA A 42 9.61 24.86 -8.67
N PHE A 43 10.38 25.40 -7.73
CA PHE A 43 10.82 26.80 -7.76
C PHE A 43 12.34 26.98 -7.54
N ASP A 44 13.15 25.92 -7.51
CA ASP A 44 14.61 26.04 -7.33
C ASP A 44 15.27 26.97 -8.36
N GLU A 45 14.78 26.93 -9.60
CA GLU A 45 15.33 27.68 -10.72
C GLU A 45 14.78 29.12 -10.80
N VAL A 46 13.82 29.50 -9.94
CA VAL A 46 13.18 30.83 -9.98
C VAL A 46 13.94 31.79 -9.06
N PRO A 47 14.59 32.85 -9.60
CA PRO A 47 15.36 33.78 -8.80
C PRO A 47 14.49 34.50 -7.75
N GLY A 48 14.90 34.44 -6.48
CA GLY A 48 14.20 35.10 -5.37
C GLY A 48 13.02 34.34 -4.76
N ALA A 49 12.70 33.13 -5.24
CA ALA A 49 11.61 32.31 -4.73
C ALA A 49 11.98 31.59 -3.41
N VAL A 50 12.00 32.31 -2.30
CA VAL A 50 12.23 31.73 -0.97
C VAL A 50 10.94 31.09 -0.42
N CYS A 51 11.00 29.81 -0.05
CA CYS A 51 9.88 29.12 0.61
C CYS A 51 9.61 29.75 1.99
N PRO A 52 8.42 30.35 2.22
CA PRO A 52 8.09 30.88 3.53
C PRO A 52 7.95 29.75 4.56
N ALA A 53 8.63 29.88 5.69
CA ALA A 53 8.42 28.96 6.81
C ALA A 53 7.02 29.17 7.41
N TRP A 54 6.33 28.08 7.74
CA TRP A 54 5.02 28.17 8.36
C TRP A 54 5.14 28.70 9.79
N THR A 55 4.32 29.68 10.12
CA THR A 55 4.18 30.20 11.48
C THR A 55 3.47 29.18 12.38
N LYS A 56 3.61 29.33 13.70
CA LYS A 56 2.88 28.49 14.68
C LYS A 56 1.37 28.53 14.47
N THR A 57 0.84 29.69 14.08
CA THR A 57 -0.58 29.88 13.80
C THR A 57 -1.01 29.10 12.57
N GLU A 58 -0.24 29.17 11.47
CA GLU A 58 -0.51 28.41 10.24
C GLU A 58 -0.39 26.91 10.46
N MET A 59 0.62 26.45 11.21
CA MET A 59 0.73 25.04 11.61
C MET A 59 -0.50 24.59 12.41
N GLY A 60 -1.04 25.45 13.28
CA GLY A 60 -2.29 25.21 14.01
C GLY A 60 -3.49 25.06 13.07
N MET A 61 -3.62 25.96 12.09
CA MET A 61 -4.70 25.89 11.07
C MET A 61 -4.59 24.63 10.23
N VAL A 62 -3.38 24.27 9.78
CA VAL A 62 -3.16 23.04 9.01
C VAL A 62 -3.51 21.81 9.86
N LYS A 63 -3.13 21.78 11.14
CA LYS A 63 -3.47 20.67 12.02
C LYS A 63 -5.00 20.54 12.21
N SER A 64 -5.69 21.63 12.54
CA SER A 64 -7.11 21.59 12.92
C SER A 64 -8.07 21.57 11.72
N ALA A 65 -7.80 22.36 10.68
CA ALA A 65 -8.71 22.53 9.55
C ALA A 65 -8.42 21.57 8.40
N LEU A 66 -7.15 21.16 8.21
CA LEU A 66 -6.75 20.27 7.11
C LEU A 66 -6.54 18.84 7.61
N ALA A 67 -5.55 18.60 8.47
CA ALA A 67 -5.12 17.27 8.87
C ALA A 67 -6.18 16.51 9.68
N ALA A 68 -6.80 17.17 10.68
CA ALA A 68 -7.81 16.54 11.53
C ALA A 68 -9.11 16.19 10.77
N ARG A 69 -9.42 16.92 9.70
CA ARG A 69 -10.63 16.70 8.88
C ARG A 69 -10.37 15.82 7.66
N TRP A 70 -9.12 15.40 7.45
CA TRP A 70 -8.74 14.58 6.30
C TRP A 70 -9.07 13.12 6.54
N THR A 71 -10.08 12.62 5.83
CA THR A 71 -10.62 11.26 5.99
C THR A 71 -9.80 10.18 5.27
N GLN A 72 -9.02 10.55 4.25
CA GLN A 72 -8.19 9.61 3.48
C GLN A 72 -6.85 9.31 4.19
N ASP A 73 -5.98 8.55 3.53
CA ASP A 73 -4.65 8.19 3.98
C ASP A 73 -3.70 9.41 4.08
N ALA A 74 -2.62 9.23 4.84
CA ALA A 74 -1.60 10.28 4.98
C ALA A 74 -0.91 10.59 3.65
N ALA A 75 -0.64 9.58 2.81
CA ALA A 75 0.06 9.80 1.55
C ALA A 75 -0.79 10.65 0.58
N SER A 76 -2.11 10.48 0.54
CA SER A 76 -3.01 11.39 -0.18
C SER A 76 -2.94 12.84 0.31
N LEU A 77 -2.87 13.06 1.62
CA LEU A 77 -2.72 14.42 2.18
C LEU A 77 -1.37 15.05 1.80
N HIS A 78 -0.29 14.27 1.85
CA HIS A 78 1.02 14.70 1.38
C HIS A 78 1.01 15.02 -0.13
N GLY A 79 0.39 14.17 -0.93
CA GLY A 79 0.22 14.39 -2.37
C GLY A 79 -0.66 15.60 -2.72
N PHE A 80 -1.63 15.94 -1.88
CA PHE A 80 -2.44 17.15 -2.02
C PHE A 80 -1.58 18.41 -1.84
N LEU A 81 -0.75 18.45 -0.78
CA LEU A 81 0.15 19.59 -0.54
C LEU A 81 1.21 19.74 -1.62
N GLU A 82 1.80 18.62 -2.06
CA GLU A 82 2.76 18.61 -3.16
C GLU A 82 2.14 19.17 -4.44
N TRP A 83 0.93 18.72 -4.77
CA TRP A 83 0.20 19.19 -5.94
C TRP A 83 -0.12 20.69 -5.92
N ILE A 84 -0.54 21.22 -4.78
CA ILE A 84 -0.81 22.66 -4.65
C ILE A 84 0.41 23.46 -5.05
N VAL A 85 1.59 23.05 -4.59
CA VAL A 85 2.84 23.76 -4.84
C VAL A 85 3.26 23.61 -6.31
N THR A 86 3.17 22.40 -6.88
CA THR A 86 3.62 22.15 -8.26
C THR A 86 2.70 22.73 -9.33
N ASP A 87 1.38 22.71 -9.10
CA ASP A 87 0.37 23.16 -10.08
C ASP A 87 -0.22 24.54 -9.71
N TRP A 88 0.48 25.33 -8.88
CA TRP A 88 -0.02 26.59 -8.33
C TRP A 88 -0.57 27.55 -9.39
N SER A 89 0.21 27.83 -10.44
CA SER A 89 -0.15 28.74 -11.52
C SER A 89 -1.42 28.30 -12.25
N ASN A 90 -1.55 26.99 -12.51
CA ASN A 90 -2.72 26.41 -13.15
C ASN A 90 -3.96 26.52 -12.25
N ILE A 91 -3.81 26.22 -10.96
CA ILE A 91 -4.91 26.31 -9.99
C ILE A 91 -5.39 27.76 -9.87
N VAL A 92 -4.46 28.71 -9.71
CA VAL A 92 -4.77 30.14 -9.60
C VAL A 92 -5.43 30.65 -10.88
N GLY A 93 -4.87 30.34 -12.05
CA GLY A 93 -5.40 30.77 -13.34
C GLY A 93 -6.79 30.19 -13.65
N THR A 94 -7.09 28.98 -13.18
CA THR A 94 -8.37 28.32 -13.49
C THR A 94 -9.45 28.63 -12.46
N HIS A 95 -9.11 28.57 -11.17
CA HIS A 95 -10.09 28.65 -10.07
C HIS A 95 -10.17 30.03 -9.42
N PHE A 96 -9.18 30.89 -9.64
CA PHE A 96 -9.08 32.20 -8.99
C PHE A 96 -8.94 33.36 -9.97
N ALA A 97 -9.09 33.15 -11.29
CA ALA A 97 -9.06 34.23 -12.30
C ALA A 97 -10.11 35.33 -12.09
N TRP A 98 -11.18 35.06 -11.35
CA TRP A 98 -12.20 36.05 -11.00
C TRP A 98 -11.72 37.07 -9.96
N MET A 99 -10.63 36.80 -9.21
CA MET A 99 -10.08 37.70 -8.20
C MET A 99 -9.25 38.82 -8.84
N LYS A 100 -9.92 39.84 -9.40
CA LYS A 100 -9.25 40.98 -10.06
C LYS A 100 -8.77 42.07 -9.11
N ARG A 101 -9.46 42.25 -7.97
CA ARG A 101 -9.21 43.34 -7.01
C ARG A 101 -8.07 43.01 -6.05
N ASP A 102 -8.10 41.80 -5.49
CA ASP A 102 -7.05 41.24 -4.65
C ASP A 102 -6.57 39.94 -5.30
N PRO A 103 -5.56 40.00 -6.20
CA PRO A 103 -5.11 38.84 -6.94
C PRO A 103 -4.52 37.79 -6.00
N ALA A 104 -4.72 36.53 -6.36
CA ALA A 104 -4.07 35.42 -5.67
C ALA A 104 -2.54 35.59 -5.71
N PRO A 105 -1.82 35.16 -4.66
CA PRO A 105 -0.39 35.36 -4.59
C PRO A 105 0.31 34.62 -5.74
N SER A 106 1.36 35.24 -6.28
CA SER A 106 2.14 34.69 -7.41
C SER A 106 2.85 33.39 -7.04
N LEU A 107 3.25 33.27 -5.77
CA LEU A 107 3.87 32.08 -5.21
C LEU A 107 2.92 31.38 -4.23
N PRO A 108 3.06 30.06 -4.04
CA PRO A 108 2.20 29.31 -3.13
C PRO A 108 2.26 29.89 -1.70
N SER A 109 1.09 30.06 -1.08
CA SER A 109 1.01 30.54 0.31
C SER A 109 0.06 29.67 1.09
N ILE A 110 0.56 29.04 2.17
CA ILE A 110 -0.28 28.17 3.01
C ILE A 110 -1.46 28.93 3.61
N ARG A 111 -1.28 30.21 3.95
CA ARG A 111 -2.36 31.06 4.47
C ARG A 111 -3.48 31.21 3.46
N PHE A 112 -3.14 31.49 2.21
CA PHE A 112 -4.13 31.58 1.12
C PHE A 112 -4.85 30.25 0.89
N VAL A 113 -4.11 29.14 0.90
CA VAL A 113 -4.68 27.79 0.76
C VAL A 113 -5.67 27.51 1.89
N MET A 114 -5.35 27.88 3.14
CA MET A 114 -6.25 27.67 4.28
C MET A 114 -7.50 28.55 4.22
N THR A 115 -7.37 29.80 3.74
CA THR A 115 -8.51 30.71 3.52
C THR A 115 -9.47 30.16 2.48
N PHE A 116 -8.97 29.64 1.36
CA PHE A 116 -9.77 29.15 0.24
C PHE A 116 -9.80 27.62 0.12
N LYS A 117 -9.61 26.90 1.24
CA LYS A 117 -9.42 25.44 1.27
C LYS A 117 -10.47 24.67 0.47
N ASP A 118 -11.73 25.09 0.53
CA ASP A 118 -12.84 24.39 -0.12
C ASP A 118 -12.71 24.42 -1.66
N ARG A 119 -12.15 25.51 -2.22
CA ARG A 119 -11.86 25.59 -3.66
C ARG A 119 -10.70 24.68 -4.06
N PHE A 120 -9.66 24.61 -3.24
CA PHE A 120 -8.55 23.68 -3.46
C PHE A 120 -9.01 22.22 -3.36
N PHE A 121 -9.90 21.89 -2.43
CA PHE A 121 -10.53 20.57 -2.34
C PHE A 121 -11.37 20.23 -3.57
N GLN A 122 -12.20 21.17 -4.05
CA GLN A 122 -12.97 20.99 -5.28
C GLN A 122 -12.06 20.74 -6.48
N ALA A 123 -10.98 21.53 -6.62
CA ALA A 123 -9.99 21.38 -7.67
C ALA A 123 -9.25 20.03 -7.59
N TRP A 124 -8.84 19.61 -6.39
CA TRP A 124 -8.20 18.30 -6.15
C TRP A 124 -9.12 17.11 -6.46
N ASN A 125 -10.40 17.20 -6.10
CA ASN A 125 -11.37 16.15 -6.36
C ASN A 125 -11.69 16.06 -7.86
N ARG A 126 -11.82 17.20 -8.55
CA ARG A 126 -11.93 17.23 -10.03
C ARG A 126 -10.71 16.62 -10.69
N ARG A 127 -9.52 16.98 -10.22
CA ARG A 127 -8.27 16.35 -10.64
C ARG A 127 -8.24 14.85 -10.36
N THR A 128 -8.99 14.31 -9.40
CA THR A 128 -9.00 12.86 -9.15
C THR A 128 -9.83 12.13 -10.20
N VAL A 129 -10.91 12.76 -10.68
CA VAL A 129 -11.67 12.33 -11.85
C VAL A 129 -10.81 12.46 -13.11
N ASP A 130 -10.08 13.57 -13.23
CA ASP A 130 -9.14 13.77 -14.34
C ASP A 130 -7.88 12.91 -14.20
N LYS A 131 -7.44 12.46 -13.01
CA LYS A 131 -6.25 11.60 -12.79
C LYS A 131 -6.42 10.19 -13.35
N ALA A 132 -7.65 9.73 -13.53
CA ALA A 132 -7.91 8.55 -14.35
C ALA A 132 -7.39 8.75 -15.79
N ILE A 133 -7.28 10.01 -16.22
CA ILE A 133 -6.81 10.49 -17.53
C ILE A 133 -5.37 11.09 -17.42
N ASP A 134 -5.01 11.76 -16.33
CA ASP A 134 -3.84 12.64 -16.16
C ASP A 134 -2.70 12.05 -15.30
N GLY A 135 -2.66 10.74 -15.10
CA GLY A 135 -1.59 10.08 -14.36
C GLY A 135 -0.20 10.13 -15.03
N LEU A 136 0.13 11.11 -15.86
CA LEU A 136 1.34 11.21 -16.69
C LEU A 136 2.61 11.42 -15.85
N SER A 137 3.54 10.48 -15.94
CA SER A 137 4.92 10.55 -15.43
C SER A 137 5.70 11.68 -16.10
N GLY A 138 6.85 12.05 -15.52
CA GLY A 138 7.70 13.13 -16.06
C GLY A 138 8.25 12.86 -17.47
N GLU A 139 8.33 11.59 -17.88
CA GLU A 139 8.68 11.19 -19.26
C GLU A 139 7.51 11.42 -20.21
N GLU A 140 6.29 11.07 -19.77
CA GLU A 140 5.08 11.22 -20.57
C GLU A 140 4.66 12.69 -20.73
N ARG A 141 4.96 13.56 -19.76
CA ARG A 141 4.79 15.02 -19.94
C ARG A 141 5.72 15.57 -21.02
N ARG A 142 6.99 15.15 -21.03
CA ARG A 142 7.95 15.53 -22.08
C ARG A 142 7.51 14.99 -23.45
N ARG A 143 6.95 13.78 -23.49
CA ARG A 143 6.42 13.18 -24.72
C ARG A 143 5.17 13.89 -25.23
N ARG A 144 4.25 14.26 -24.34
CA ARG A 144 3.08 15.10 -24.66
C ARG A 144 3.53 16.44 -25.25
N GLU A 145 4.49 17.09 -24.63
CA GLU A 145 5.03 18.37 -25.09
C GLU A 145 5.70 18.24 -26.48
N LEU A 146 6.42 17.14 -26.73
CA LEU A 146 6.96 16.82 -28.04
C LEU A 146 5.85 16.61 -29.09
N MET A 147 4.78 15.88 -28.75
CA MET A 147 3.63 15.65 -29.65
C MET A 147 2.90 16.95 -29.97
N MET A 148 2.76 17.86 -29.00
CA MET A 148 2.20 19.19 -29.24
C MET A 148 3.09 20.04 -30.15
N ARG A 149 4.41 19.97 -30.01
CA ARG A 149 5.36 20.63 -30.93
C ARG A 149 5.31 20.06 -32.35
N GLN A 150 4.92 18.80 -32.50
CA GLN A 150 4.67 18.15 -33.78
C GLN A 150 3.28 18.48 -34.36
N GLY A 151 2.51 19.36 -33.71
CA GLY A 151 1.22 19.84 -34.21
C GLY A 151 0.02 19.00 -33.79
N LYS A 152 0.19 18.01 -32.91
CA LYS A 152 -0.95 17.25 -32.36
C LYS A 152 -1.70 18.08 -31.34
N THR A 153 -3.01 17.92 -31.31
CA THR A 153 -3.84 18.55 -30.30
C THR A 153 -3.60 17.93 -28.93
N LEU A 154 -3.92 18.66 -27.86
CA LEU A 154 -3.78 18.18 -26.48
C LEU A 154 -4.56 16.86 -26.26
N GLU A 155 -5.75 16.75 -26.84
CA GLU A 155 -6.60 15.56 -26.74
C GLU A 155 -5.99 14.35 -27.46
N GLU A 156 -5.48 14.53 -28.68
CA GLU A 156 -4.82 13.47 -29.44
C GLU A 156 -3.53 12.98 -28.76
N ALA A 157 -2.73 13.90 -28.22
CA ALA A 157 -1.51 13.56 -27.50
C ALA A 157 -1.81 12.75 -26.23
N ASN A 158 -2.86 13.11 -25.49
CA ASN A 158 -3.28 12.36 -24.31
C ASN A 158 -3.83 10.97 -24.66
N LEU A 159 -4.58 10.86 -25.75
CA LEU A 159 -5.17 9.59 -26.20
C LEU A 159 -4.09 8.57 -26.61
N LEU A 160 -3.05 9.03 -27.31
CA LEU A 160 -1.91 8.18 -27.69
C LEU A 160 -1.12 7.68 -26.49
N ILE A 161 -0.91 8.53 -25.47
CA ILE A 161 -0.22 8.11 -24.25
C ILE A 161 -1.07 7.11 -23.46
N ALA A 162 -2.39 7.30 -23.43
CA ALA A 162 -3.30 6.34 -22.81
C ALA A 162 -3.27 4.96 -23.50
N GLU A 163 -3.19 4.94 -24.84
CA GLU A 163 -3.08 3.72 -25.63
C GLU A 163 -1.76 2.98 -25.37
N GLU A 164 -0.63 3.70 -25.36
CA GLU A 164 0.68 3.10 -25.02
C GLU A 164 0.68 2.47 -23.63
N ARG A 165 0.06 3.12 -22.64
CA ARG A 165 -0.09 2.56 -21.29
C ARG A 165 -0.92 1.28 -21.27
N ALA A 166 -2.00 1.25 -22.03
CA ALA A 166 -2.84 0.06 -22.14
C ALA A 166 -2.05 -1.10 -22.75
N GLN A 167 -1.23 -0.84 -23.77
CA GLN A 167 -0.37 -1.86 -24.37
C GLN A 167 0.72 -2.35 -23.42
N VAL A 168 1.35 -1.47 -22.65
CA VAL A 168 2.37 -1.87 -21.65
C VAL A 168 1.74 -2.75 -20.57
N ARG A 169 0.58 -2.36 -20.03
CA ARG A 169 -0.14 -3.18 -19.03
C ARG A 169 -0.51 -4.55 -19.57
N LEU A 170 -1.00 -4.62 -20.80
CA LEU A 170 -1.31 -5.90 -21.45
C LEU A 170 -0.07 -6.77 -21.62
N ARG A 171 1.08 -6.18 -21.98
CA ARG A 171 2.35 -6.93 -22.07
C ARG A 171 2.79 -7.46 -20.71
N ASP A 172 2.75 -6.63 -19.67
CA ASP A 172 3.13 -7.02 -18.31
C ASP A 172 2.21 -8.12 -17.76
N GLU A 173 0.90 -8.06 -18.04
CA GLU A 173 -0.06 -9.10 -17.68
C GLU A 173 0.21 -10.41 -18.42
N ILE A 174 0.54 -10.36 -19.71
CA ILE A 174 0.92 -11.54 -20.49
C ILE A 174 2.22 -12.16 -19.93
N GLU A 175 3.22 -11.35 -19.59
CA GLU A 175 4.46 -11.84 -19.01
C GLU A 175 4.26 -12.42 -17.61
N ALA A 176 3.46 -11.78 -16.77
CA ALA A 176 3.09 -12.31 -15.47
C ALA A 176 2.31 -13.62 -15.59
N GLY A 177 1.37 -13.70 -16.55
CA GLY A 177 0.63 -14.92 -16.87
C GLY A 177 1.54 -16.06 -17.33
N LYS A 178 2.50 -15.77 -18.22
CA LYS A 178 3.51 -16.74 -18.68
C LYS A 178 4.38 -17.24 -17.54
N LYS A 179 4.83 -16.37 -16.63
CA LYS A 179 5.63 -16.75 -15.46
C LYS A 179 4.83 -17.66 -14.51
N ARG A 180 3.56 -17.34 -14.24
CA ARG A 180 2.67 -18.18 -13.42
C ARG A 180 2.45 -19.55 -14.06
N ALA A 181 2.16 -19.59 -15.36
CA ALA A 181 1.98 -20.84 -16.10
C ALA A 181 3.26 -21.70 -16.11
N ALA A 182 4.43 -21.08 -16.29
CA ALA A 182 5.72 -21.77 -16.21
C ALA A 182 5.99 -22.34 -14.81
N SER A 183 5.68 -21.60 -13.74
CA SER A 183 5.80 -22.07 -12.35
C SER A 183 4.89 -23.27 -12.09
N MET A 184 3.63 -23.20 -12.52
CA MET A 184 2.68 -24.30 -12.38
C MET A 184 3.12 -25.55 -13.16
N LEU A 185 3.65 -25.39 -14.37
CA LEU A 185 4.18 -26.50 -15.16
C LEU A 185 5.41 -27.13 -14.50
N GLN A 186 6.27 -26.33 -13.88
CA GLN A 186 7.44 -26.82 -13.17
C GLN A 186 7.05 -27.57 -11.89
N GLU A 187 6.10 -27.06 -11.12
CA GLU A 187 5.52 -27.75 -9.97
C GLU A 187 4.84 -29.07 -10.37
N ALA A 188 4.06 -29.07 -11.46
CA ALA A 188 3.43 -30.28 -11.99
C ALA A 188 4.45 -31.33 -12.48
N ARG A 189 5.62 -30.90 -12.96
CA ARG A 189 6.72 -31.82 -13.31
C ARG A 189 7.40 -32.39 -12.08
N LEU A 190 7.67 -31.56 -11.07
CA LEU A 190 8.28 -32.01 -9.82
C LEU A 190 7.37 -32.97 -9.05
N THR A 191 6.05 -32.74 -9.06
CA THR A 191 5.09 -33.67 -8.45
C THR A 191 5.04 -35.00 -9.22
N LYS A 192 4.99 -34.97 -10.56
CA LYS A 192 5.08 -36.20 -11.37
C LYS A 192 6.37 -36.98 -11.10
N ASP A 193 7.52 -36.32 -11.15
CA ASP A 193 8.82 -36.95 -10.86
C ASP A 193 8.89 -37.51 -9.44
N SER A 194 8.32 -36.81 -8.46
CA SER A 194 8.23 -37.30 -7.07
C SER A 194 7.32 -38.53 -6.95
N THR A 195 6.16 -38.51 -7.60
CA THR A 195 5.24 -39.66 -7.61
C THR A 195 5.85 -40.85 -8.34
N GLU A 196 6.54 -40.64 -9.46
CA GLU A 196 7.23 -41.72 -10.18
C GLU A 196 8.41 -42.29 -9.39
N ARG A 197 9.16 -41.45 -8.64
CA ARG A 197 10.21 -41.92 -7.73
C ARG A 197 9.66 -42.70 -6.54
N MET A 198 8.50 -42.31 -6.00
CA MET A 198 7.80 -43.08 -4.96
C MET A 198 7.29 -44.42 -5.50
N LEU A 199 6.76 -44.46 -6.72
CA LEU A 199 6.31 -45.69 -7.39
C LEU A 199 7.46 -46.61 -7.78
N ARG A 200 8.64 -46.07 -8.10
CA ARG A 200 9.86 -46.83 -8.42
C ARG A 200 10.72 -47.19 -7.22
N GLN A 201 10.35 -46.81 -5.99
CA GLN A 201 11.03 -47.35 -4.82
C GLN A 201 10.79 -48.88 -4.82
N PRO A 202 11.85 -49.70 -5.01
CA PRO A 202 11.70 -51.12 -4.79
C PRO A 202 11.24 -51.26 -3.35
N HIS A 203 10.15 -51.98 -3.11
CA HIS A 203 9.72 -52.32 -1.76
C HIS A 203 10.93 -52.83 -1.01
N ALA A 204 11.51 -51.98 -0.15
CA ALA A 204 12.56 -52.39 0.74
C ALA A 204 11.94 -53.54 1.50
N ARG A 205 12.42 -54.76 1.24
CA ARG A 205 12.03 -55.95 2.00
C ARG A 205 12.29 -55.59 3.44
N ARG A 206 11.23 -55.21 4.14
CA ARG A 206 11.25 -55.01 5.57
C ARG A 206 11.66 -56.37 6.10
N ASN A 207 12.90 -56.49 6.57
CA ASN A 207 13.32 -57.66 7.33
C ASN A 207 12.39 -57.71 8.53
N VAL A 208 11.33 -58.50 8.41
CA VAL A 208 10.48 -58.89 9.53
C VAL A 208 11.36 -59.84 10.33
N VAL A 209 12.05 -59.30 11.32
CA VAL A 209 12.55 -60.11 12.44
C VAL A 209 11.32 -60.80 13.03
N PRO A 210 11.29 -62.13 13.17
CA PRO A 210 10.18 -62.80 13.85
C PRO A 210 10.17 -62.33 15.30
N LEU A 211 9.27 -61.39 15.63
CA LEU A 211 8.96 -61.09 17.02
C LEU A 211 8.22 -62.30 17.57
N MET A 212 8.81 -62.95 18.57
CA MET A 212 8.11 -63.99 19.33
C MET A 212 6.78 -63.44 19.86
N PRO A 213 5.73 -64.27 19.97
CA PRO A 213 4.45 -63.81 20.50
C PRO A 213 4.62 -63.40 21.96
N SER A 214 4.44 -62.10 22.22
CA SER A 214 4.25 -61.56 23.56
C SER A 214 2.94 -62.12 24.14
N PRO A 215 2.87 -62.44 25.45
CA PRO A 215 1.68 -63.01 26.05
C PRO A 215 0.50 -62.06 25.89
N VAL A 216 -0.63 -62.62 25.47
CA VAL A 216 -1.92 -61.94 25.35
C VAL A 216 -2.42 -61.66 26.76
N THR A 217 -2.45 -60.39 27.18
CA THR A 217 -3.28 -59.96 28.30
C THR A 217 -4.75 -59.93 27.83
N PRO A 218 -5.68 -60.55 28.57
CA PRO A 218 -7.10 -60.56 28.21
C PRO A 218 -7.72 -59.16 28.37
N ALA A 219 -8.65 -58.84 27.47
CA ALA A 219 -9.21 -57.51 27.20
C ALA A 219 -10.12 -56.89 28.29
N TRP A 220 -9.88 -57.15 29.58
CA TRP A 220 -10.72 -56.61 30.67
C TRP A 220 -9.95 -55.83 31.75
N GLU A 221 -8.63 -55.66 31.63
CA GLU A 221 -7.87 -54.75 32.50
C GLU A 221 -7.76 -53.37 31.84
N LEU A 222 -8.77 -52.52 32.09
CA LEU A 222 -8.65 -51.07 31.89
C LEU A 222 -7.66 -50.54 32.93
N THR A 223 -6.56 -49.96 32.47
CA THR A 223 -5.62 -49.25 33.36
C THR A 223 -6.32 -48.06 34.03
N GLU A 224 -6.01 -47.75 35.31
CA GLU A 224 -6.63 -46.64 36.08
C GLU A 224 -6.62 -45.29 35.34
N GLN A 225 -5.66 -45.13 34.43
CA GLN A 225 -5.50 -43.96 33.57
C GLN A 225 -6.57 -43.86 32.47
N GLU A 226 -7.03 -44.98 31.92
CA GLU A 226 -8.12 -45.02 30.94
C GLU A 226 -9.49 -44.80 31.61
N TYR A 227 -9.63 -45.19 32.89
CA TYR A 227 -10.84 -44.94 33.67
C TYR A 227 -10.99 -43.45 34.03
N THR A 228 -9.88 -42.75 34.30
CA THR A 228 -9.88 -41.31 34.58
C THR A 228 -10.13 -40.48 33.33
N ASP A 229 -9.56 -40.88 32.18
CA ASP A 229 -9.79 -40.21 30.90
C ASP A 229 -11.24 -40.37 30.40
N THR A 230 -11.83 -41.56 30.58
CA THR A 230 -13.25 -41.79 30.22
C THR A 230 -14.21 -41.07 31.16
N ALA A 231 -13.90 -40.99 32.47
CA ALA A 231 -14.70 -40.21 33.42
C ALA A 231 -14.65 -38.70 33.13
N ALA A 232 -13.50 -38.17 32.72
CA ALA A 232 -13.36 -36.76 32.34
C ALA A 232 -14.18 -36.42 31.07
N LEU A 233 -14.14 -37.30 30.05
CA LEU A 233 -14.92 -37.16 28.83
C LEU A 233 -16.44 -37.19 29.10
N LEU A 234 -16.90 -38.08 29.97
CA LEU A 234 -18.30 -38.14 30.38
C LEU A 234 -18.72 -36.91 31.18
N GLY A 235 -17.84 -36.38 32.04
CA GLY A 235 -18.09 -35.14 32.79
C GLY A 235 -18.25 -33.91 31.90
N ASP A 236 -17.42 -33.77 30.86
CA ASP A 236 -17.52 -32.68 29.88
C ASP A 236 -18.76 -32.83 28.98
N LEU A 237 -19.13 -34.06 28.63
CA LEU A 237 -20.37 -34.31 27.88
C LEU A 237 -21.61 -33.93 28.68
N MET A 238 -21.68 -34.27 29.98
CA MET A 238 -22.83 -33.89 30.81
C MET A 238 -22.92 -32.37 31.03
N LYS A 239 -21.79 -31.69 31.25
CA LYS A 239 -21.77 -30.21 31.38
C LYS A 239 -22.24 -29.52 30.11
N THR A 240 -21.82 -30.00 28.95
CA THR A 240 -22.25 -29.42 27.66
C THR A 240 -23.75 -29.62 27.41
N MET A 241 -24.32 -30.77 27.83
CA MET A 241 -25.76 -31.01 27.76
C MET A 241 -26.57 -30.14 28.74
N GLU A 242 -26.07 -29.89 29.96
CA GLU A 242 -26.72 -28.98 30.91
C GLU A 242 -26.72 -27.52 30.44
N THR A 243 -25.61 -27.03 29.87
CA THR A 243 -25.54 -25.68 29.31
C THR A 243 -26.46 -25.47 28.10
N ASN A 244 -26.64 -26.50 27.26
CA ASN A 244 -27.57 -26.42 26.14
C ASN A 244 -29.04 -26.43 26.59
N ASN A 245 -29.37 -27.12 27.68
CA ASN A 245 -30.73 -27.11 28.25
C ASN A 245 -31.06 -25.78 28.94
N GLN A 246 -30.12 -25.13 29.62
CA GLN A 246 -30.33 -23.79 30.20
C GLN A 246 -30.50 -22.70 29.13
N ALA A 247 -29.79 -22.80 28.01
CA ALA A 247 -29.92 -21.87 26.88
C ALA A 247 -31.28 -21.97 26.16
N GLN A 248 -31.96 -23.12 26.22
CA GLN A 248 -33.30 -23.28 25.65
C GLN A 248 -34.44 -22.75 26.54
N PHE A 249 -34.20 -22.52 27.84
CA PHE A 249 -35.23 -22.06 28.80
C PHE A 249 -35.12 -20.58 29.22
N GLN A 250 -34.16 -19.81 28.68
CA GLN A 250 -34.08 -18.34 28.87
C GLN A 250 -34.36 -17.55 27.59
N GLY A 251 -34.83 -18.22 26.53
CA GLY A 251 -35.20 -17.63 25.24
C GLY A 251 -36.68 -17.81 24.87
N ALA A 252 -37.57 -17.80 25.86
CA ALA A 252 -39.03 -17.76 25.70
C ALA A 252 -39.63 -16.74 26.67
#